data_AF-A0A146K8W6-F1
#
_entry.id   AF-A0A146K8W6-F1
#
_cell.length_a   1.000
_cell.length_b   1.000
_cell.length_c   1.000
_cell.angle_alpha   90.00
_cell.angle_beta   90.00
_cell.angle_gamma   90.00
#
_symmetry.space_group_name_H-M   'P 1'
#
loop_
_entity.id
_entity.type
_entity.pdbx_description
1 polymer ?
#
loop_
_entity_poly.entity_id
_entity_poly.type
_entity_poly.pdbx_seq_one_letter_code
_entity_poly.pdbx_strand_id
1 'polypeptide(L)'
;SLCPHRLLNFIGSLLPGSFLHYCFKNNIQVFCPAITDGLIGEFLSQSKHNIIIDLVADIRGINTLVKNSAKLGTVVLGGGISKHYINRAALCNNRG
;
A
#
# COMPACT_ATOMS: atom_id res chain seq x y z
N SER A 1 -0.06 -8.61 11.26
CA SER A 1 0.24 -7.25 11.71
C SER A 1 -0.63 -6.26 10.94
N LEU A 2 -0.90 -5.09 11.55
CA LEU A 2 -1.41 -3.92 10.84
C LEU A 2 -0.28 -3.36 9.98
N CYS A 3 -0.56 -3.05 8.72
CA CYS A 3 0.40 -2.51 7.76
C CYS A 3 -0.31 -1.48 6.88
N PRO A 4 0.43 -0.61 6.16
CA PRO A 4 -0.13 0.48 5.37
C PRO A 4 -1.30 0.09 4.47
N HIS A 5 -1.16 -0.94 3.61
CA HIS A 5 -2.24 -1.31 2.68
C HIS A 5 -3.50 -1.82 3.39
N ARG A 6 -3.36 -2.47 4.55
CA ARG A 6 -4.50 -2.91 5.36
C ARG A 6 -5.17 -1.73 6.06
N LEU A 7 -4.39 -0.77 6.54
CA LEU A 7 -4.92 0.45 7.13
C LEU A 7 -5.72 1.26 6.10
N LEU A 8 -5.17 1.44 4.89
CA LEU A 8 -5.86 2.14 3.80
C LEU A 8 -7.13 1.41 3.35
N ASN A 9 -7.10 0.07 3.31
CA ASN A 9 -8.28 -0.72 3.00
C ASN A 9 -9.38 -0.55 4.08
N PHE A 10 -8.98 -0.54 5.36
CA PHE A 10 -9.90 -0.27 6.46
C PHE A 10 -10.51 1.14 6.36
N ILE A 11 -9.69 2.17 6.11
CA ILE A 11 -10.18 3.54 5.88
C ILE A 11 -11.18 3.59 4.71
N GLY A 12 -10.90 2.87 3.61
CA GLY A 12 -11.81 2.77 2.46
C GLY A 12 -13.17 2.16 2.81
N SER A 13 -13.22 1.23 3.78
CA SER A 13 -14.48 0.66 4.26
C SER A 13 -15.37 1.68 4.99
N LEU A 14 -14.77 2.75 5.54
CA LEU A 14 -15.45 3.77 6.34
C LEU A 14 -15.82 5.03 5.55
N LEU A 15 -15.20 5.29 4.40
CA LEU A 15 -15.32 6.55 3.65
C LEU A 15 -16.09 6.42 2.32
N PRO A 16 -17.44 6.33 2.32
CA PRO A 16 -18.22 6.12 1.11
C PRO A 16 -17.97 7.21 0.05
N GLY A 17 -17.95 6.81 -1.21
CA GLY A 17 -17.74 7.70 -2.36
C GLY A 17 -16.29 8.14 -2.61
N SER A 18 -15.33 7.79 -1.74
CA SER A 18 -13.91 8.10 -1.93
C SER A 18 -13.19 7.11 -2.86
N PHE A 19 -12.01 7.49 -3.36
CA PHE A 19 -11.13 6.59 -4.12
C PHE A 19 -10.84 5.28 -3.36
N LEU A 20 -10.48 5.38 -2.07
CA LEU A 20 -10.18 4.21 -1.24
C LEU A 20 -11.42 3.30 -1.05
N HIS A 21 -12.62 3.88 -1.05
CA HIS A 21 -13.85 3.12 -0.97
C HIS A 21 -14.15 2.32 -2.23
N TYR A 22 -13.91 2.90 -3.41
CA TYR A 22 -13.99 2.14 -4.66
C TYR A 22 -12.93 1.05 -4.72
N CYS A 23 -11.70 1.32 -4.27
CA CYS A 23 -10.67 0.29 -4.17
C CYS A 23 -11.08 -0.85 -3.22
N PHE A 24 -11.59 -0.52 -2.03
CA PHE A 24 -12.10 -1.48 -1.06
C PHE A 24 -13.21 -2.37 -1.66
N LYS A 25 -14.23 -1.76 -2.29
CA LYS A 25 -15.35 -2.49 -2.91
C LYS A 25 -14.93 -3.43 -4.04
N ASN A 26 -13.87 -3.06 -4.79
CA ASN A 26 -13.37 -3.84 -5.92
C ASN A 26 -12.20 -4.77 -5.53
N ASN A 27 -11.91 -4.93 -4.24
CA ASN A 27 -10.77 -5.72 -3.75
C ASN A 27 -9.41 -5.29 -4.35
N ILE A 28 -9.25 -3.99 -4.63
CA ILE A 28 -8.01 -3.41 -5.15
C ILE A 28 -7.16 -2.97 -3.96
N GLN A 29 -5.97 -3.55 -3.84
CA GLN A 29 -5.02 -3.20 -2.78
C GLN A 29 -4.30 -1.90 -3.11
N VAL A 30 -4.28 -0.97 -2.14
CA VAL A 30 -3.57 0.32 -2.26
C VAL A 30 -2.36 0.30 -1.33
N PHE A 31 -1.17 0.49 -1.88
CA PHE A 31 0.09 0.51 -1.12
C PHE A 31 0.61 1.93 -0.96
N CYS A 32 1.11 2.26 0.23
CA CYS A 32 1.77 3.54 0.51
C CYS A 32 2.97 3.29 1.43
N PRO A 33 4.19 3.15 0.90
CA PRO A 33 5.37 2.82 1.70
C PRO A 33 5.77 3.95 2.67
N ALA A 34 5.40 5.20 2.38
CA ALA A 34 5.67 6.36 3.21
C ALA A 34 4.37 6.88 3.87
N ILE A 35 3.53 5.99 4.42
CA ILE A 35 2.23 6.37 4.99
C ILE A 35 2.33 7.34 6.17
N THR A 36 3.49 7.38 6.84
CA THR A 36 3.77 8.27 7.97
C THR A 36 4.16 9.69 7.53
N ASP A 37 4.51 9.90 6.26
CA ASP A 37 4.92 11.19 5.72
C ASP A 37 3.69 12.03 5.34
N GLY A 38 2.94 12.44 6.36
CA GLY A 38 1.71 13.23 6.21
C GLY A 38 0.85 13.22 7.46
N LEU A 39 -0.37 13.77 7.34
CA LEU A 39 -1.30 13.90 8.47
C LEU A 39 -1.65 12.57 9.13
N ILE A 40 -1.70 11.46 8.36
CA ILE A 40 -1.95 10.13 8.92
C ILE A 40 -0.85 9.75 9.92
N GLY A 41 0.41 10.02 9.59
CA GLY A 41 1.53 9.78 10.51
C GLY A 41 1.44 10.62 11.78
N GLU A 42 1.07 11.90 11.64
CA GLU A 42 0.85 12.78 12.79
C GLU A 42 -0.30 12.29 13.69
N PHE A 43 -1.43 11.88 13.12
CA PHE A 43 -2.53 11.30 13.91
C PHE A 43 -2.12 10.01 14.62
N LEU A 44 -1.31 9.17 13.97
CA LEU A 44 -0.79 7.95 14.57
C LEU A 44 0.20 8.26 15.71
N SER A 45 1.00 9.32 15.61
CA SER A 45 1.96 9.73 16.65
C SER A 45 1.25 10.26 17.91
N GLN A 46 0.12 10.93 17.73
CA GLN A 46 -0.70 11.50 18.82
C GLN A 46 -1.67 10.50 19.46
N SER A 47 -1.77 9.29 18.90
CA SER A 47 -2.64 8.24 19.42
C SER A 47 -2.24 7.83 20.84
N LYS A 48 -3.22 7.75 21.75
CA LYS A 48 -3.04 7.20 23.10
C LYS A 48 -2.84 5.67 23.12
N HIS A 49 -3.08 5.02 21.99
CA HIS A 49 -2.90 3.59 21.81
C HIS A 49 -1.55 3.29 21.14
N ASN A 50 -0.91 2.20 21.55
CA ASN A 50 0.31 1.68 20.93
C ASN A 50 0.00 1.04 19.57
N ILE A 51 -0.17 1.87 18.54
CA ILE A 51 -0.40 1.43 17.17
C ILE A 51 0.95 1.10 16.53
N ILE A 52 1.12 -0.15 16.09
CA ILE A 52 2.32 -0.59 15.38
C ILE A 52 1.95 -0.78 13.90
N ILE A 53 2.61 -0.01 13.03
CA ILE A 53 2.49 -0.15 11.57
C ILE A 53 3.70 -0.90 11.04
N ASP A 54 3.47 -2.12 10.55
CA ASP A 54 4.50 -3.00 9.99
C ASP A 54 4.73 -2.70 8.51
N LEU A 55 5.75 -1.91 8.21
CA LEU A 55 6.16 -1.56 6.85
C LEU A 55 6.72 -2.78 6.08
N VAL A 56 7.34 -3.73 6.78
CA VAL A 56 7.92 -4.94 6.17
C VAL A 56 6.81 -5.89 5.70
N ALA A 57 5.70 -5.98 6.44
CA ALA A 57 4.51 -6.69 5.98
C ALA A 57 3.91 -6.08 4.70
N ASP A 58 3.98 -4.75 4.52
CA ASP A 58 3.55 -4.08 3.30
C ASP A 58 4.40 -4.49 2.09
N ILE A 59 5.72 -4.46 2.28
CA ILE A 59 6.71 -4.87 1.27
C ILE A 59 6.50 -6.33 0.87
N ARG A 60 6.24 -7.22 1.85
CA ARG A 60 5.92 -8.62 1.58
C ARG A 60 4.62 -8.73 0.79
N GLY A 61 3.59 -7.95 1.14
CA GLY A 61 2.30 -7.93 0.43
C GLY A 61 2.45 -7.62 -1.06
N ILE A 62 3.10 -6.51 -1.40
CA ILE A 62 3.31 -6.14 -2.82
C ILE A 62 4.19 -7.17 -3.54
N ASN A 63 5.25 -7.67 -2.90
CA ASN A 63 6.11 -8.67 -3.51
C ASN A 63 5.36 -9.98 -3.78
N THR A 64 4.48 -10.42 -2.87
CA THR A 64 3.64 -11.61 -3.07
C THR A 64 2.63 -11.39 -4.20
N LEU A 65 2.00 -10.22 -4.28
CA LEU A 65 1.06 -9.88 -5.35
C LEU A 65 1.74 -9.94 -6.72
N VAL A 66 2.92 -9.35 -6.84
CA VAL A 66 3.71 -9.35 -8.07
C VAL A 66 4.20 -10.77 -8.39
N LYS A 67 4.72 -11.52 -7.41
CA LYS A 67 5.17 -12.91 -7.59
C LYS A 67 4.08 -13.87 -8.06
N ASN A 68 2.85 -13.69 -7.60
CA ASN A 68 1.71 -14.53 -7.97
C ASN A 68 1.09 -14.15 -9.32
N SER A 69 1.51 -13.03 -9.92
CA SER A 69 0.98 -12.56 -11.20
C SER A 69 1.66 -13.26 -12.37
N ALA A 70 0.87 -13.80 -13.32
CA ALA A 70 1.40 -14.47 -14.51
C ALA A 70 1.98 -13.50 -15.54
N LYS A 71 1.40 -12.30 -15.64
CA LYS A 71 1.87 -11.19 -16.47
C LYS A 71 1.80 -9.91 -15.62
N LEU A 72 2.76 -9.01 -15.83
CA LEU A 72 2.84 -7.76 -15.10
C LEU A 72 2.90 -6.59 -16.09
N GLY A 73 2.09 -5.57 -15.85
CA GLY A 73 2.13 -4.29 -16.54
C GLY A 73 1.95 -3.17 -15.53
N THR A 74 2.67 -2.06 -15.73
CA THR A 74 2.66 -0.93 -14.81
C THR A 74 2.34 0.36 -15.56
N VAL A 75 1.41 1.13 -15.03
CA VAL A 75 1.14 2.51 -15.46
C VAL A 75 1.53 3.44 -14.31
N VAL A 76 2.50 4.33 -14.55
CA VAL A 76 2.98 5.28 -13.54
C VAL A 76 2.72 6.70 -14.03
N LEU A 77 1.93 7.45 -13.26
CA LEU A 77 1.72 8.88 -13.47
C LEU A 77 2.57 9.65 -12.45
N GLY A 78 3.64 10.28 -12.92
CA GLY A 78 4.63 10.97 -12.06
C GLY A 78 5.86 10.12 -11.70
N GLY A 79 6.54 10.50 -10.62
CA GLY A 79 7.81 9.90 -10.19
C GLY A 79 7.89 9.66 -8.68
N GLY A 80 9.12 9.67 -8.13
CA GLY A 80 9.34 9.54 -6.68
C GLY A 80 9.09 8.14 -6.13
N ILE A 81 8.67 8.10 -4.85
CA ILE A 81 8.58 6.86 -4.06
C ILE A 81 7.63 5.84 -4.72
N SER A 82 6.50 6.28 -5.28
CA SER A 82 5.53 5.40 -5.93
C SER A 82 6.14 4.65 -7.13
N LYS A 83 6.84 5.36 -8.03
CA LYS A 83 7.56 4.78 -9.17
C LYS A 83 8.62 3.79 -8.72
N HIS A 84 9.47 4.19 -7.77
CA HIS A 84 10.54 3.32 -7.29
C HIS A 84 10.00 2.07 -6.59
N TYR A 85 8.91 2.19 -5.84
CA TYR A 85 8.32 1.09 -5.10
C TYR A 85 7.75 0.00 -6.01
N ILE A 86 6.99 0.39 -7.04
CA ILE A 86 6.42 -0.58 -7.99
C ILE A 86 7.50 -1.21 -8.89
N ASN A 87 8.46 -0.42 -9.37
CA ASN A 87 9.55 -0.94 -10.20
C ASN A 87 10.45 -1.91 -9.41
N ARG A 88 10.73 -1.62 -8.12
CA ARG A 88 11.44 -2.55 -7.25
C ARG A 88 10.71 -3.88 -7.13
N ALA A 89 9.40 -3.84 -6.88
CA ALA A 89 8.59 -5.06 -6.75
C ALA A 89 8.56 -5.87 -8.05
N ALA A 90 8.45 -5.20 -9.20
CA ALA A 90 8.50 -5.81 -10.53
C ALA A 90 9.84 -6.51 -10.79
N LEU A 91 10.97 -5.84 -10.51
CA LEU A 91 12.31 -6.41 -10.70
C LEU A 91 12.55 -7.65 -9.82
N CYS A 92 12.06 -7.65 -8.59
CA CYS A 92 12.13 -8.82 -7.69
C CYS A 92 11.30 -10.02 -8.18
N ASN A 93 10.52 -9.87 -9.25
CA ASN A 93 9.76 -10.92 -9.93
C ASN A 93 10.28 -11.20 -11.35
N ASN A 94 11.49 -10.80 -11.69
CA ASN A 94 12.16 -11.33 -12.88
C ASN A 94 12.37 -12.84 -12.71
N ARG A 95 11.36 -13.60 -13.12
CA ARG A 95 11.52 -14.98 -13.55
C ARG A 95 12.37 -14.90 -14.80
N GLY A 96 13.61 -15.41 -14.73
CA GLY A 96 14.31 -15.84 -15.93
C GLY A 96 13.49 -16.88 -16.67
#